data_AF-A0A172XWM5-F1
#
_entry.id   AF-A0A172XWM5-F1
#
_cell.length_a   1.000
_cell.length_b   1.000
_cell.length_c   1.000
_cell.angle_alpha   90.00
_cell.angle_beta   90.00
_cell.angle_gamma   90.00
#
_symmetry.space_group_name_H-M   'P 1'
#
loop_
_entity.id
_entity.type
_entity.pdbx_description
1 polymer ?
#
loop_
_entity_poly.entity_id
_entity_poly.type
_entity_poly.pdbx_seq_one_letter_code
_entity_poly.pdbx_strand_id
1 'polypeptide(L)'
;MAKANKTTETTVNITDFINSFVEKDDKKADSFQLIELMSKWSGFEPKMWGPTIIGFGSYHYKYASGHEGDMPLIGFSPRKAEFSLYVYSPTEESKHLLDDFGKFKMGKACIYVKKLSDINIDTLEKMCKATIAYLNENHECACREK
;
A
#
# COMPACT_ATOMS: atom_id res chain seq x y z
N MET A 1 -11.03 9.06 25.55
CA MET A 1 -9.83 8.21 25.42
C MET A 1 -9.43 8.21 23.96
N ALA A 2 -8.21 8.63 23.61
CA ALA A 2 -7.74 8.61 22.23
C ALA A 2 -7.72 7.16 21.73
N LYS A 3 -8.38 6.89 20.60
CA LYS A 3 -8.47 5.56 20.00
C LYS A 3 -7.07 5.18 19.50
N ALA A 4 -6.51 4.10 20.05
CA ALA A 4 -5.21 3.59 19.64
C ALA A 4 -5.17 3.34 18.11
N ASN A 5 -4.03 3.64 17.48
CA ASN A 5 -3.83 3.39 16.06
C ASN A 5 -3.95 1.86 15.83
N LYS A 6 -4.84 1.48 14.90
CA LYS A 6 -5.12 0.07 14.58
C LYS A 6 -4.15 -0.51 13.56
N THR A 7 -3.34 0.32 12.93
CA THR A 7 -2.40 -0.05 11.87
C THR A 7 -1.01 -0.07 12.48
N THR A 8 -0.69 -1.15 13.18
CA THR A 8 0.65 -1.41 13.72
C THR A 8 1.18 -2.69 13.12
N GLU A 9 2.50 -2.82 13.02
CA GLU A 9 3.14 -4.09 12.66
C GLU A 9 2.68 -5.21 13.60
N THR A 10 2.51 -6.41 13.05
CA THR A 10 2.11 -7.62 13.78
C THR A 10 3.00 -8.80 13.40
N THR A 11 2.99 -9.84 14.22
CA THR A 11 3.74 -11.09 13.98
C THR A 11 2.95 -12.14 13.19
N VAL A 12 1.83 -11.74 12.57
CA VAL A 12 0.97 -12.64 11.79
C VAL A 12 1.72 -13.12 10.54
N ASN A 13 1.70 -14.44 10.31
CA ASN A 13 2.27 -15.02 9.10
C ASN A 13 1.45 -14.61 7.87
N ILE A 14 2.12 -14.01 6.88
CA ILE A 14 1.47 -13.46 5.69
C ILE A 14 0.90 -14.55 4.79
N THR A 15 1.61 -15.67 4.65
CA THR A 15 1.14 -16.81 3.84
C THR A 15 -0.13 -17.41 4.42
N ASP A 16 -0.17 -17.61 5.74
CA ASP A 16 -1.35 -18.10 6.45
C ASP A 16 -2.51 -17.09 6.36
N PHE A 17 -2.20 -15.79 6.47
CA PHE A 17 -3.18 -14.72 6.26
C PHE A 17 -3.78 -14.77 4.85
N ILE A 18 -2.98 -14.85 3.79
CA ILE A 18 -3.48 -14.90 2.41
C ILE A 18 -4.34 -16.15 2.21
N ASN A 19 -3.86 -17.31 2.66
CA ASN A 19 -4.56 -18.58 2.48
C ASN A 19 -5.91 -18.63 3.20
N SER A 20 -6.03 -17.95 4.35
CA SER A 20 -7.26 -17.91 5.15
C SER A 20 -8.21 -16.75 4.79
N PHE A 21 -7.68 -15.57 4.46
CA PHE A 21 -8.46 -14.36 4.24
C PHE A 21 -8.96 -14.20 2.80
N VAL A 22 -8.19 -14.69 1.82
CA VAL A 22 -8.50 -14.52 0.40
C VAL A 22 -9.23 -15.76 -0.12
N GLU A 23 -10.49 -15.60 -0.54
CA GLU A 23 -11.33 -16.72 -0.98
C GLU A 23 -10.96 -17.24 -2.39
N LYS A 24 -10.57 -16.36 -3.31
CA LYS A 24 -10.37 -16.69 -4.73
C LYS A 24 -8.90 -16.99 -5.02
N ASP A 25 -8.63 -18.09 -5.72
CA ASP A 25 -7.25 -18.53 -6.00
C ASP A 25 -6.49 -17.56 -6.92
N ASP A 26 -7.13 -17.01 -7.95
CA ASP A 26 -6.52 -15.95 -8.79
C ASP A 26 -6.10 -14.74 -7.95
N LYS A 27 -6.89 -14.40 -6.92
CA LYS A 27 -6.59 -13.28 -6.04
C LYS A 27 -5.47 -13.62 -5.04
N LYS A 28 -5.34 -14.88 -4.63
CA LYS A 28 -4.17 -15.34 -3.86
C LYS A 28 -2.91 -15.25 -4.69
N ALA A 29 -2.95 -15.72 -5.94
CA ALA A 29 -1.84 -15.63 -6.89
C ALA A 29 -1.41 -14.17 -7.09
N ASP A 30 -2.38 -13.27 -7.34
CA ASP A 30 -2.11 -11.83 -7.44
C ASP A 30 -1.51 -11.25 -6.14
N SER A 31 -1.96 -11.73 -4.97
CA SER A 31 -1.43 -11.29 -3.67
C SER A 31 0.03 -11.70 -3.48
N PHE A 32 0.39 -12.94 -3.85
CA PHE A 32 1.78 -13.41 -3.79
C PHE A 32 2.67 -12.69 -4.80
N GLN A 33 2.16 -12.42 -6.01
CA GLN A 33 2.88 -11.65 -7.01
C GLN A 33 3.13 -10.20 -6.54
N LEU A 34 2.13 -9.56 -5.93
CA LEU A 34 2.30 -8.24 -5.32
C LEU A 34 3.37 -8.24 -4.22
N ILE A 35 3.42 -9.29 -3.40
CA ILE A 35 4.46 -9.44 -2.37
C ILE A 35 5.85 -9.46 -3.00
N GLU A 36 6.07 -10.32 -4.00
CA GLU A 36 7.36 -10.44 -4.67
C GLU A 36 7.80 -9.10 -5.29
N LEU A 37 6.90 -8.48 -6.06
CA LEU A 37 7.16 -7.22 -6.74
C LEU A 37 7.46 -6.09 -5.75
N MET A 38 6.62 -5.89 -4.74
CA MET A 38 6.79 -4.81 -3.77
C MET A 38 8.01 -5.03 -2.87
N SER A 39 8.35 -6.27 -2.51
CA SER A 39 9.62 -6.56 -1.83
C SER A 39 10.82 -6.18 -2.68
N LYS A 40 10.81 -6.52 -3.98
CA LYS A 40 11.88 -6.15 -4.90
C LYS A 40 12.03 -4.65 -5.06
N TRP A 41 10.92 -3.93 -5.24
CA TRP A 41 10.95 -2.48 -5.49
C TRP A 41 11.28 -1.66 -4.26
N SER A 42 10.84 -2.12 -3.08
CA SER A 42 11.06 -1.43 -1.82
C SER A 42 12.37 -1.81 -1.13
N GLY A 43 12.89 -3.01 -1.40
CA GLY A 43 14.03 -3.59 -0.68
C GLY A 43 13.68 -4.10 0.73
N PHE A 44 12.40 -4.15 1.09
CA PHE A 44 11.94 -4.60 2.41
C PHE A 44 11.19 -5.93 2.34
N GLU A 45 11.32 -6.72 3.39
CA GLU A 45 10.47 -7.89 3.62
C GLU A 45 9.03 -7.44 3.93
N PRO A 46 8.02 -8.19 3.49
CA PRO A 46 6.63 -7.86 3.76
C PRO A 46 6.32 -8.09 5.23
N LYS A 47 5.48 -7.22 5.81
CA LYS A 47 4.97 -7.40 7.17
C LYS A 47 3.46 -7.16 7.23
N MET A 48 2.78 -7.81 8.18
CA MET A 48 1.37 -7.55 8.44
C MET A 48 1.21 -6.28 9.27
N TRP A 49 0.36 -5.37 8.81
CA TRP A 49 -0.01 -4.12 9.46
C TRP A 49 -1.51 -4.12 9.78
N GLY A 50 -1.83 -4.03 11.07
CA GLY A 50 -3.19 -4.19 11.55
C GLY A 50 -3.81 -5.51 11.06
N PRO A 51 -5.13 -5.53 10.76
CA PRO A 51 -5.81 -6.79 10.49
C PRO A 51 -5.67 -7.31 9.05
N THR A 52 -5.37 -6.44 8.07
CA THR A 52 -5.51 -6.82 6.65
C THR A 52 -4.54 -6.14 5.69
N ILE A 53 -3.56 -5.37 6.17
CA ILE A 53 -2.59 -4.69 5.31
C ILE A 53 -1.30 -5.49 5.30
N ILE A 54 -0.76 -5.73 4.11
CA ILE A 54 0.60 -6.22 3.90
C ILE A 54 1.41 -5.01 3.46
N GLY A 55 2.38 -4.61 4.27
CA GLY A 55 3.16 -3.38 4.12
C GLY A 55 4.65 -3.64 4.04
N PHE A 56 5.38 -2.69 3.43
CA PHE A 56 6.80 -2.77 3.16
C PHE A 56 7.49 -1.50 3.65
N GLY A 57 8.56 -1.68 4.44
CA GLY A 57 9.22 -0.61 5.15
C GLY A 57 8.28 0.10 6.14
N SER A 58 8.77 1.19 6.74
CA SER A 58 7.95 2.05 7.58
C SER A 58 8.47 3.49 7.60
N TYR A 59 7.57 4.42 7.88
CA TYR A 59 7.91 5.80 8.23
C TYR A 59 7.08 6.24 9.43
N HIS A 60 7.63 7.16 10.21
CA HIS A 60 6.95 7.78 11.33
C HIS A 60 6.33 9.10 10.87
N TYR A 61 5.02 9.27 11.04
CA TYR A 61 4.32 10.51 10.74
C TYR A 61 3.99 11.26 12.03
N LYS A 62 4.05 12.59 11.98
CA LYS A 62 3.63 13.45 13.09
C LYS A 62 2.78 14.61 12.57
N TYR A 63 1.57 14.74 13.07
CA TYR A 63 0.66 15.82 12.70
C TYR A 63 0.86 17.05 13.58
N ALA A 64 0.51 18.22 13.04
CA ALA A 64 0.50 19.49 13.79
C ALA A 64 -0.37 19.46 15.06
N SER A 65 -1.37 18.56 15.13
CA SER A 65 -2.15 18.32 16.35
C SER A 65 -1.41 17.56 17.45
N GLY A 66 -0.18 17.11 17.19
CA GLY A 66 0.61 16.25 18.07
C GLY A 66 0.30 14.75 17.94
N HIS A 67 -0.65 14.36 17.10
CA HIS A 67 -0.93 12.95 16.83
C HIS A 67 0.13 12.36 15.88
N GLU A 68 0.73 11.25 16.27
CA GLU A 68 1.80 10.59 15.54
C GLU A 68 1.64 9.07 15.53
N GLY A 69 2.40 8.40 14.67
CA GLY A 69 2.42 6.95 14.58
C GLY A 69 3.22 6.47 13.38
N ASP A 70 3.21 5.17 13.17
CA ASP A 70 3.94 4.52 12.09
C ASP A 70 2.99 4.01 11.02
N MET A 71 3.46 4.04 9.77
CA MET A 71 2.78 3.45 8.62
C MET A 71 3.79 2.79 7.68
N PRO A 72 3.37 1.80 6.89
CA PRO A 72 4.23 1.26 5.85
C PRO A 72 4.50 2.30 4.77
N LEU A 73 5.66 2.24 4.12
CA LEU A 73 6.00 3.14 3.00
C LEU A 73 5.08 2.87 1.81
N ILE A 74 4.92 1.60 1.49
CA ILE A 74 3.96 1.11 0.52
C ILE A 74 3.29 -0.15 1.05
N GLY A 75 2.13 -0.50 0.50
CA GLY A 75 1.49 -1.77 0.84
C GLY A 75 0.20 -2.00 0.11
N PHE A 76 -0.47 -3.11 0.42
CA PHE A 76 -1.78 -3.41 -0.12
C PHE A 76 -2.66 -4.19 0.86
N SER A 77 -3.96 -4.23 0.57
CA SER A 77 -4.92 -5.07 1.29
C SER A 77 -5.79 -5.86 0.29
N PRO A 78 -5.77 -7.21 0.31
CA PRO A 78 -6.50 -8.04 -0.63
C PRO A 78 -7.97 -8.22 -0.23
N ARG A 79 -8.74 -7.13 -0.13
CA ARG A 79 -10.14 -7.16 0.31
C ARG A 79 -11.03 -7.98 -0.62
N LYS A 80 -12.19 -8.42 -0.13
CA LYS A 80 -13.11 -9.32 -0.87
C LYS A 80 -13.43 -8.85 -2.30
N ALA A 81 -13.75 -7.57 -2.50
CA ALA A 81 -14.13 -7.04 -3.81
C ALA A 81 -12.94 -6.64 -4.70
N GLU A 82 -11.89 -6.07 -4.11
CA GLU A 82 -10.79 -5.40 -4.81
C GLU A 82 -9.54 -5.32 -3.92
N PHE A 83 -8.39 -5.07 -4.51
CA PHE A 83 -7.19 -4.69 -3.77
C PHE A 83 -7.26 -3.21 -3.44
N SER A 84 -6.91 -2.86 -2.21
CA SER A 84 -6.57 -1.47 -1.85
C SER A 84 -5.05 -1.33 -1.90
N LEU A 85 -4.52 -0.53 -2.81
CA LEU A 85 -3.10 -0.25 -2.95
C LEU A 85 -2.75 1.07 -2.27
N TYR A 86 -1.78 1.03 -1.36
CA TYR A 86 -1.21 2.17 -0.66
C TYR A 86 0.15 2.48 -1.31
N VAL A 87 0.11 3.08 -2.50
CA VAL A 87 1.28 3.22 -3.40
C VAL A 87 1.32 4.58 -4.10
N TYR A 88 0.61 5.57 -3.57
CA TYR A 88 0.41 6.85 -4.24
C TYR A 88 0.70 8.02 -3.29
N SER A 89 1.52 8.95 -3.77
CA SER A 89 1.72 10.28 -3.19
C SER A 89 1.17 11.34 -4.14
N PRO A 90 0.54 12.43 -3.67
CA PRO A 90 -0.08 13.43 -4.53
C PRO A 90 0.95 14.39 -5.17
N THR A 91 1.99 13.85 -5.79
CA THR A 91 2.98 14.59 -6.57
C THR A 91 2.53 14.74 -8.02
N GLU A 92 3.02 15.76 -8.72
CA GLU A 92 2.73 15.93 -10.15
C GLU A 92 3.19 14.70 -10.97
N GLU A 93 4.34 14.12 -10.64
CA GLU A 93 4.82 12.87 -11.24
C GLU A 93 3.81 11.72 -11.06
N SER A 94 3.31 11.52 -9.84
CA SER A 94 2.37 10.44 -9.56
C SER A 94 1.02 10.65 -10.26
N LYS A 95 0.59 11.90 -10.43
CA LYS A 95 -0.63 12.23 -11.19
C LYS A 95 -0.49 11.79 -12.65
N HIS A 96 0.62 12.09 -13.30
CA HIS A 96 0.87 11.65 -14.69
C HIS A 96 0.93 10.13 -14.84
N LEU A 97 1.46 9.42 -13.84
CA LEU A 97 1.49 7.96 -13.86
C LEU A 97 0.09 7.33 -13.85
N LEU A 98 -0.93 8.03 -13.34
CA LEU A 98 -2.30 7.50 -13.33
C LEU A 98 -2.90 7.36 -14.74
N ASP A 99 -2.48 8.19 -15.69
CA ASP A 99 -3.00 8.18 -17.07
C ASP A 99 -2.75 6.84 -17.77
N ASP A 100 -1.59 6.23 -17.48
CA ASP A 100 -1.15 4.95 -18.06
C ASP A 100 -1.33 3.75 -17.12
N PHE A 101 -2.03 3.93 -15.99
CA PHE A 101 -2.09 2.89 -14.96
C PHE A 101 -3.03 1.74 -15.31
N GLY A 102 -4.10 2.01 -16.08
CA GLY A 102 -5.11 1.02 -16.44
C GLY A 102 -6.44 1.22 -15.70
N LYS A 103 -7.10 0.13 -15.31
CA LYS A 103 -8.43 0.19 -14.69
C LYS A 103 -8.32 0.24 -13.17
N PHE A 104 -8.59 1.42 -12.62
CA PHE A 104 -8.58 1.64 -11.19
C PHE A 104 -9.70 2.57 -10.74
N LYS A 105 -9.91 2.64 -9.44
CA LYS A 105 -10.72 3.67 -8.79
C LYS A 105 -9.89 4.37 -7.73
N MET A 106 -9.90 5.70 -7.73
CA MET A 106 -9.20 6.48 -6.72
C MET A 106 -10.01 6.54 -5.42
N GLY A 107 -9.36 6.25 -4.30
CA GLY A 107 -9.84 6.53 -2.94
C GLY A 107 -9.22 7.80 -2.37
N LYS A 108 -9.46 8.10 -1.09
CA LYS A 108 -8.84 9.25 -0.42
C LYS A 108 -7.33 9.08 -0.16
N ALA A 109 -6.91 7.83 -0.02
CA ALA A 109 -5.62 7.43 0.54
C ALA A 109 -5.02 6.19 -0.15
N CYS A 110 -5.74 5.65 -1.14
CA CYS A 110 -5.40 4.39 -1.77
C CYS A 110 -6.02 4.31 -3.15
N ILE A 111 -5.47 3.43 -3.98
CA ILE A 111 -5.97 3.10 -5.30
C ILE A 111 -6.63 1.72 -5.23
N TYR A 112 -7.82 1.59 -5.81
CA TYR A 112 -8.54 0.33 -5.87
C TYR A 112 -8.39 -0.33 -7.23
N VAL A 113 -8.01 -1.61 -7.24
CA VAL A 113 -7.88 -2.43 -8.46
C VAL A 113 -8.50 -3.80 -8.24
N LYS A 114 -9.14 -4.40 -9.25
CA LYS A 114 -9.79 -5.72 -9.05
C LYS A 114 -8.80 -6.88 -9.08
N LYS A 115 -7.82 -6.81 -9.99
CA LYS A 115 -6.81 -7.83 -10.27
C LYS A 115 -5.60 -7.19 -10.92
N LEU A 116 -4.44 -7.85 -10.87
CA LEU A 116 -3.20 -7.31 -11.46
C LEU A 116 -3.28 -7.12 -12.97
N SER A 117 -3.98 -8.01 -13.68
CA SER A 117 -4.16 -7.91 -15.15
C SER A 117 -4.99 -6.71 -15.62
N ASP A 118 -5.61 -5.96 -14.70
CA ASP A 118 -6.33 -4.74 -15.01
C ASP A 118 -5.41 -3.49 -15.03
N ILE A 119 -4.16 -3.61 -14.58
CA ILE A 119 -3.21 -2.50 -14.43
C ILE A 119 -1.86 -2.75 -15.09
N ASN A 120 -1.13 -1.67 -15.36
CA ASN A 120 0.23 -1.70 -15.87
C ASN A 120 1.24 -1.87 -14.72
N ILE A 121 2.00 -2.97 -14.74
CA ILE A 121 2.98 -3.32 -13.70
C ILE A 121 4.18 -2.37 -13.69
N ASP A 122 4.63 -1.90 -14.86
CA ASP A 122 5.75 -0.95 -14.94
C ASP A 122 5.34 0.41 -14.37
N THR A 123 4.09 0.82 -14.60
CA THR A 123 3.53 2.03 -14.00
C THR A 123 3.35 1.86 -12.49
N LEU A 124 2.92 0.68 -12.01
CA LEU A 124 2.86 0.38 -10.58
C LEU A 124 4.24 0.49 -9.90
N GLU A 125 5.28 -0.04 -10.55
CA GLU A 125 6.66 0.07 -10.06
C GLU A 125 7.09 1.53 -9.89
N LYS A 126 6.85 2.35 -10.92
CA LYS A 126 7.17 3.80 -10.88
C LYS A 126 6.43 4.50 -9.75
N MET A 127 5.14 4.23 -9.56
CA MET A 127 4.36 4.82 -8.46
C MET A 127 4.89 4.40 -7.08
N CYS A 128 5.24 3.12 -6.91
CA CYS A 128 5.81 2.64 -5.66
C CYS A 128 7.12 3.37 -5.34
N LYS A 129 8.02 3.50 -6.31
CA LYS A 129 9.30 4.19 -6.14
C LYS A 129 9.13 5.69 -5.85
N ALA A 130 8.27 6.37 -6.61
CA ALA A 130 7.96 7.78 -6.39
C ALA A 130 7.37 8.01 -4.99
N THR A 131 6.48 7.12 -4.53
CA THR A 131 5.90 7.17 -3.18
C THR A 131 6.96 6.98 -2.09
N ILE A 132 7.83 5.97 -2.24
CA ILE A 132 8.93 5.71 -1.29
C ILE A 132 9.86 6.94 -1.21
N ALA A 133 10.27 7.49 -2.35
CA ALA A 133 11.12 8.68 -2.40
C ALA A 133 10.45 9.87 -1.67
N TYR A 134 9.19 10.15 -2.00
CA TYR A 134 8.42 11.21 -1.37
C TYR A 134 8.33 11.05 0.15
N LEU A 135 8.01 9.85 0.64
CA LEU A 135 7.85 9.60 2.08
C LEU A 135 9.18 9.69 2.84
N ASN A 136 10.28 9.27 2.22
CA ASN A 136 11.62 9.40 2.81
C ASN A 136 12.07 10.87 2.89
N GLU A 137 11.65 11.72 1.95
CA GLU A 137 12.00 13.14 1.94
C GLU A 137 11.12 13.97 2.89
N ASN A 138 9.83 13.65 2.98
CA ASN A 138 8.85 14.50 3.65
C ASN A 138 8.45 13.98 5.04
N HIS A 139 8.63 12.69 5.33
CA HIS A 139 8.15 12.02 6.55
C HIS A 139 6.65 12.24 6.86
N GLU A 140 5.85 12.54 5.82
CA GLU A 140 4.43 12.90 5.94
C GLU A 140 3.57 12.02 5.04
N CYS A 141 2.40 11.61 5.56
CA CYS A 141 1.46 10.77 4.83
C CYS A 141 0.83 11.50 3.63
N ALA A 142 0.84 10.84 2.47
CA ALA A 142 0.27 11.29 1.20
C ALA A 142 -1.22 11.68 1.21
N CYS A 143 -1.97 11.30 2.25
CA CYS A 143 -3.44 11.45 2.30
C CYS A 143 -3.93 12.88 2.57
N ARG A 144 -3.05 13.88 2.48
CA ARG A 144 -3.34 15.28 2.81
C ARG A 144 -3.10 16.18 1.59
N GLU A 145 -4.06 16.22 0.69
CA GLU A 145 -4.39 17.50 0.05
C GLU A 145 -5.27 18.28 1.04
N LYS A 146 -4.93 19.56 1.25
CA LYS A 146 -5.67 20.49 2.14
C LYS A 146 -7.10 20.69 1.67
#